data_AF-A0A177G662-F1
#
_entry.id   AF-A0A177G662-F1
#
_cell.length_a   1.000
_cell.length_b   1.000
_cell.length_c   1.000
_cell.angle_alpha   90.00
_cell.angle_beta   90.00
_cell.angle_gamma   90.00
#
_symmetry.space_group_name_H-M   'P 1'
#
loop_
_entity.id
_entity.type
_entity.pdbx_description
1 polymer ?
#
loop_
_entity_poly.entity_id
_entity_poly.type
_entity_poly.pdbx_seq_one_letter_code
_entity_poly.pdbx_strand_id
1 'polypeptide(L)'
;MLADPNATEETLEAAVKDEGEVGIMDGMITAPDGSLYVTDIERHAVVRRAPNGSLSLVAQDARLIAPDSMAFDGNTLLLTVGQWARLPDFHNGKDMQERPYILVRIAPPALPVQP
;
A
#
# COMPACT_ATOMS: atom_id res chain seq x y z
N MET A 1 -5.86 15.60 15.57
CA MET A 1 -4.58 16.09 16.09
C MET A 1 -3.83 16.86 15.01
N LEU A 2 -3.36 16.25 13.91
CA LEU A 2 -2.65 17.00 12.86
C LEU A 2 -3.47 18.13 12.20
N ALA A 3 -4.80 17.95 12.11
CA ALA A 3 -5.70 18.99 11.59
C ALA A 3 -6.18 20.02 12.65
N ASP A 4 -5.69 19.93 13.89
CA ASP A 4 -6.03 20.90 14.94
C ASP A 4 -5.05 22.08 14.88
N PRO A 5 -5.50 23.29 14.52
CA PRO A 5 -4.61 24.45 14.38
C PRO A 5 -4.04 24.94 15.72
N ASN A 6 -4.54 24.44 16.86
CA ASN A 6 -4.04 24.80 18.20
C ASN A 6 -3.06 23.78 18.78
N ALA A 7 -2.76 22.68 18.07
CA ALA A 7 -1.78 21.70 18.53
C ALA A 7 -0.37 22.33 18.59
N THR A 8 0.36 22.08 19.67
CA THR A 8 1.77 22.50 19.76
C THR A 8 2.66 21.55 18.99
N GLU A 9 3.84 22.01 18.55
CA GLU A 9 4.83 21.17 17.88
C GLU A 9 5.23 19.96 18.73
N GLU A 10 5.40 20.15 20.05
CA GLU A 10 5.75 19.04 20.96
C GLU A 10 4.64 17.98 21.01
N THR A 11 3.38 18.40 20.93
CA THR A 11 2.23 17.47 20.89
C THR A 11 2.20 16.69 19.58
N LEU A 12 2.49 17.36 18.46
CA LEU A 12 2.54 16.73 17.15
C LEU A 12 3.69 15.71 17.07
N GLU A 13 4.89 16.10 17.51
CA GLU A 13 6.07 15.24 17.53
C GLU A 13 5.85 14.00 18.41
N ALA A 14 5.33 14.17 19.62
CA ALA A 14 5.09 13.07 20.56
C ALA A 14 4.08 12.03 20.06
N ALA A 15 3.29 12.37 19.06
CA ALA A 15 2.29 11.48 18.47
C ALA A 15 2.73 10.84 17.15
N VAL A 16 3.91 11.18 16.64
CA VAL A 16 4.55 10.43 15.55
C VAL A 16 4.93 9.06 16.08
N LYS A 17 4.53 8.03 15.35
CA LYS A 17 4.87 6.64 15.65
C LYS A 17 5.61 6.05 14.46
N ASP A 18 6.80 5.51 14.73
CA ASP A 18 7.50 4.66 13.78
C ASP A 18 6.76 3.31 13.67
N GLU A 19 6.24 3.02 12.49
CA GLU A 19 5.61 1.74 12.19
C GLU A 19 6.63 0.70 11.67
N GLY A 20 7.92 1.03 11.65
CA GLY A 20 9.00 0.14 11.25
C GLY A 20 9.21 0.09 9.75
N GLU A 21 10.14 -0.79 9.35
CA GLU A 21 10.63 -0.87 7.99
C GLU A 21 9.71 -1.71 7.08
N VAL A 22 9.42 -1.17 5.89
CA VAL A 22 8.74 -1.85 4.80
C VAL A 22 9.63 -1.81 3.55
N GLY A 23 9.38 -2.70 2.58
CA GLY A 23 10.10 -2.69 1.30
C GLY A 23 9.78 -1.47 0.44
N ILE A 24 10.25 -1.48 -0.81
CA ILE A 24 9.90 -0.42 -1.77
C ILE A 24 8.39 -0.47 -2.04
N MET A 25 7.69 0.54 -1.56
CA MET A 25 6.24 0.69 -1.71
C MET A 25 5.90 1.99 -2.43
N ASP A 26 4.73 2.02 -3.04
CA ASP A 26 4.11 3.22 -3.60
C ASP A 26 2.95 3.65 -2.69
N GLY A 27 1.82 2.93 -2.76
CA GLY A 27 0.66 3.22 -1.91
C GLY A 27 0.50 2.34 -0.67
N MET A 28 -0.28 2.86 0.27
CA MET A 28 -0.71 2.19 1.49
C MET A 28 -2.15 2.59 1.89
N ILE A 29 -2.82 1.75 2.67
CA ILE A 29 -4.14 2.05 3.24
C ILE A 29 -4.29 1.45 4.64
N THR A 30 -4.94 2.18 5.54
CA THR A 30 -5.25 1.72 6.90
C THR A 30 -6.61 1.03 6.94
N ALA A 31 -6.67 -0.17 7.51
CA ALA A 31 -7.90 -0.90 7.76
C ALA A 31 -8.55 -0.48 9.10
N PRO A 32 -9.86 -0.72 9.30
CA PRO A 32 -10.55 -0.38 10.54
C PRO A 32 -9.98 -1.04 11.81
N ASP A 33 -9.30 -2.18 11.67
CA ASP A 33 -8.64 -2.89 12.78
C ASP A 33 -7.26 -2.30 13.14
N GLY A 34 -6.86 -1.20 12.49
CA GLY A 34 -5.56 -0.55 12.67
C GLY A 34 -4.42 -1.19 11.87
N SER A 35 -4.68 -2.24 11.08
CA SER A 35 -3.67 -2.80 10.18
C SER A 35 -3.37 -1.86 9.02
N LEU A 36 -2.13 -1.90 8.54
CA LEU A 36 -1.72 -1.23 7.31
C LEU A 36 -1.64 -2.27 6.20
N TYR A 37 -2.21 -1.97 5.05
CA TYR A 37 -1.95 -2.68 3.80
C TYR A 37 -0.98 -1.83 3.00
N VAL A 38 0.15 -2.41 2.62
CA VAL A 38 1.20 -1.73 1.88
C VAL A 38 1.49 -2.50 0.59
N THR A 39 1.81 -1.75 -0.45
CA THR A 39 2.32 -2.32 -1.70
C THR A 39 3.76 -2.79 -1.53
N ASP A 40 4.19 -3.79 -2.30
CA ASP A 40 5.57 -4.25 -2.37
C ASP A 40 5.94 -4.43 -3.85
N ILE A 41 6.64 -3.42 -4.38
CA ILE A 41 7.04 -3.39 -5.79
C ILE A 41 8.07 -4.48 -6.08
N GLU A 42 9.01 -4.73 -5.17
CA GLU A 42 10.09 -5.71 -5.39
C GLU A 42 9.57 -7.13 -5.50
N ARG A 43 8.52 -7.45 -4.76
CA ARG A 43 7.94 -8.80 -4.70
C ARG A 43 6.67 -8.95 -5.53
N HIS A 44 6.24 -7.91 -6.24
CA HIS A 44 4.97 -7.87 -6.96
C HIS A 44 3.78 -8.26 -6.07
N ALA A 45 3.66 -7.60 -4.92
CA ALA A 45 2.80 -8.06 -3.83
C ALA A 45 2.05 -6.92 -3.11
N VAL A 46 1.08 -7.35 -2.30
CA VAL A 46 0.46 -6.56 -1.23
C VAL A 46 0.71 -7.29 0.08
N VAL A 47 1.15 -6.55 1.09
CA VAL A 47 1.48 -7.06 2.43
C VAL A 47 0.59 -6.36 3.45
N ARG A 48 0.08 -7.11 4.42
CA ARG A 48 -0.60 -6.58 5.61
C ARG A 48 0.37 -6.54 6.76
N ARG A 49 0.52 -5.38 7.37
CA ARG A 49 1.13 -5.16 8.67
C ARG A 49 0.06 -5.01 9.73
N ALA A 50 -0.01 -5.94 10.67
CA ALA A 50 -0.95 -5.86 11.79
C ALA A 50 -0.53 -4.76 12.80
N PRO A 51 -1.42 -4.30 13.71
CA PRO A 51 -1.10 -3.26 14.70
C PRO A 51 0.10 -3.59 15.60
N ASN A 52 0.38 -4.89 15.79
CA ASN A 52 1.52 -5.38 16.56
C ASN A 52 2.84 -5.43 15.76
N GLY A 53 2.85 -4.96 14.50
CA GLY A 53 4.00 -4.96 13.61
C GLY A 53 4.23 -6.22 12.78
N SER A 54 3.48 -7.30 13.00
CA SER A 54 3.66 -8.53 12.21
C SER A 54 3.22 -8.36 10.76
N LEU A 55 4.02 -8.91 9.84
CA LEU A 55 3.78 -8.84 8.40
C LEU A 55 3.20 -10.16 7.88
N SER A 56 2.27 -10.06 6.93
CA SER A 56 1.64 -11.21 6.28
C SER A 56 1.34 -10.89 4.81
N LEU A 57 1.55 -11.87 3.93
CA LEU A 57 1.25 -11.72 2.51
C LEU A 57 -0.28 -11.69 2.30
N VAL A 58 -0.76 -10.72 1.53
CA VAL A 58 -2.17 -10.59 1.14
C VAL A 58 -2.38 -11.10 -0.28
N ALA A 59 -1.53 -10.67 -1.21
CA ALA A 59 -1.55 -11.12 -2.60
C ALA A 59 -0.16 -11.03 -3.19
N GLN A 60 0.15 -11.91 -4.13
CA GLN A 60 1.35 -11.86 -4.95
C GLN A 60 1.02 -12.40 -6.34
N ASP A 61 1.35 -11.63 -7.37
CA ASP A 61 1.10 -12.01 -8.76
C ASP A 61 2.08 -11.25 -9.67
N ALA A 62 2.67 -11.93 -10.66
CA ALA A 62 3.65 -11.34 -11.56
C ALA A 62 3.12 -10.15 -12.38
N ARG A 63 1.79 -9.97 -12.45
CA ARG A 63 1.16 -8.81 -13.10
C ARG A 63 1.20 -7.56 -12.23
N LEU A 64 1.44 -7.67 -10.92
CA LEU A 64 1.58 -6.53 -10.01
C LEU A 64 2.98 -5.92 -10.12
N ILE A 65 3.35 -5.45 -11.31
CA ILE A 65 4.71 -4.95 -11.59
C ILE A 65 5.00 -3.58 -10.97
N ALA A 66 3.97 -2.80 -10.70
CA ALA A 66 4.03 -1.55 -9.94
C ALA A 66 2.68 -1.34 -9.24
N PRO A 67 2.39 -2.09 -8.16
CA PRO A 67 1.20 -1.90 -7.36
C PRO A 67 1.26 -0.50 -6.73
N ASP A 68 0.22 0.29 -6.94
CA ASP A 68 0.21 1.72 -6.64
C ASP A 68 -0.85 2.02 -5.55
N SER A 69 -2.06 2.40 -5.95
CA SER A 69 -3.06 2.96 -5.05
C SER A 69 -4.11 1.92 -4.69
N MET A 70 -4.60 1.99 -3.44
CA MET A 70 -5.56 1.03 -2.90
C MET A 70 -6.82 1.70 -2.35
N ALA A 71 -7.96 1.01 -2.48
CA ALA A 71 -9.21 1.39 -1.84
C ALA A 71 -9.98 0.14 -1.37
N PHE A 72 -10.67 0.25 -0.24
CA PHE A 72 -11.60 -0.81 0.18
C PHE A 72 -12.92 -0.71 -0.57
N ASP A 73 -13.43 -1.86 -1.03
CA ASP A 73 -14.77 -2.05 -1.56
C ASP A 73 -15.40 -3.24 -0.83
N GLY A 74 -16.16 -2.93 0.23
CA GLY A 74 -16.66 -3.92 1.19
C GLY A 74 -15.51 -4.70 1.84
N ASN A 75 -15.53 -6.02 1.70
CA ASN A 75 -14.49 -6.92 2.21
C ASN A 75 -13.36 -7.18 1.21
N THR A 76 -13.31 -6.42 0.10
CA THR A 76 -12.27 -6.55 -0.92
C THR A 76 -11.44 -5.29 -1.01
N LEU A 77 -10.26 -5.43 -1.60
CA LEU A 77 -9.33 -4.35 -1.87
C LEU A 77 -9.23 -4.17 -3.39
N LEU A 78 -9.52 -2.97 -3.86
CA LEU A 78 -9.22 -2.53 -5.22
C LEU A 78 -7.80 -1.98 -5.24
N LEU A 79 -7.00 -2.42 -6.22
CA LEU A 79 -5.61 -2.00 -6.40
C LEU A 79 -5.38 -1.59 -7.85
N THR A 80 -4.88 -0.37 -8.05
CA THR A 80 -4.36 0.05 -9.35
C THR A 80 -2.94 -0.48 -9.54
N VAL A 81 -2.62 -0.87 -10.77
CA VAL A 81 -1.27 -1.30 -11.13
C VAL A 81 -0.75 -0.39 -12.23
N GLY A 82 0.22 0.44 -11.84
CA GLY A 82 0.96 1.30 -12.73
C GLY A 82 2.02 0.53 -13.51
N GLN A 83 2.92 1.28 -14.15
CA GLN A 83 4.03 0.74 -14.93
C GLN A 83 5.24 1.67 -14.85
N TRP A 84 5.55 2.22 -13.68
CA TRP A 84 6.56 3.29 -13.51
C TRP A 84 7.94 2.92 -14.04
N ALA A 85 8.36 1.68 -13.83
CA ALA A 85 9.62 1.15 -14.37
C ALA A 85 9.64 1.06 -15.91
N ARG A 86 8.52 1.31 -16.60
CA ARG A 86 8.39 1.33 -18.07
C ARG A 86 8.31 2.75 -18.65
N LEU A 87 8.41 3.79 -17.83
CA LEU A 87 8.39 5.18 -18.29
C LEU A 87 9.64 5.51 -19.13
N PRO A 88 9.54 6.47 -20.08
CA PRO A 88 10.65 6.91 -20.94
C PRO A 88 11.94 7.26 -20.19
N ASP A 89 11.83 7.83 -18.98
CA ASP A 89 12.97 8.23 -18.15
C ASP A 89 13.86 7.04 -17.76
N PHE A 90 13.31 5.82 -17.78
CA PHE A 90 14.03 4.58 -17.50
C PHE A 90 14.42 3.81 -18.77
N HIS A 91 14.09 4.33 -19.97
CA HIS A 91 14.22 3.62 -21.25
C HIS A 91 14.72 4.52 -22.40
N ASN A 92 15.68 5.42 -22.11
CA ASN A 92 16.30 6.31 -23.10
C ASN A 92 15.28 7.12 -23.94
N GLY A 93 14.23 7.61 -23.29
CA GLY A 93 13.18 8.40 -23.94
C GLY A 93 12.11 7.57 -24.67
N LYS A 94 12.17 6.23 -24.63
CA LYS A 94 11.15 5.36 -25.22
C LYS A 94 10.12 4.92 -24.19
N ASP A 95 8.84 5.18 -24.45
CA ASP A 95 7.75 4.65 -23.63
C ASP A 95 7.60 3.15 -23.86
N MET A 96 7.70 2.36 -22.78
CA MET A 96 7.59 0.90 -22.79
C MET A 96 6.30 0.40 -22.13
N GLN A 97 5.38 1.29 -21.79
CA GLN A 97 4.11 0.93 -21.15
C GLN A 97 3.20 0.17 -22.12
N GLU A 98 2.46 -0.81 -21.58
CA GLU A 98 1.53 -1.64 -22.36
C GLU A 98 0.10 -1.40 -21.87
N ARG A 99 -0.79 -1.00 -22.78
CA ARG A 99 -2.20 -0.78 -22.47
C ARG A 99 -3.05 -2.03 -22.78
N PRO A 100 -4.17 -2.25 -22.07
CA PRO A 100 -4.68 -1.43 -20.96
C PRO A 100 -3.92 -1.65 -19.65
N TYR A 101 -3.90 -0.63 -18.78
CA TYR A 101 -3.53 -0.80 -17.38
C TYR A 101 -4.57 -1.66 -16.68
N ILE A 102 -4.18 -2.30 -15.57
CA ILE A 102 -5.07 -3.20 -14.84
C ILE A 102 -5.49 -2.60 -13.49
N LEU A 103 -6.76 -2.82 -13.17
CA LEU A 103 -7.32 -2.69 -11.84
C LEU A 103 -7.59 -4.11 -11.35
N VAL A 104 -7.09 -4.46 -10.18
CA VAL A 104 -7.31 -5.79 -9.59
C VAL A 104 -8.19 -5.67 -8.36
N ARG A 105 -9.07 -6.66 -8.19
CA ARG A 105 -9.84 -6.86 -6.96
C ARG A 105 -9.22 -8.02 -6.21
N ILE A 106 -8.78 -7.76 -4.99
CA ILE A 106 -8.16 -8.73 -4.09
C ILE A 106 -9.15 -9.02 -2.97
N ALA A 107 -9.36 -10.30 -2.66
CA ALA A 107 -10.05 -10.71 -1.45
C ALA A 107 -8.99 -11.03 -0.39
N PRO A 108 -8.74 -10.13 0.59
CA PRO A 108 -7.79 -10.42 1.64
C PRO A 108 -8.24 -11.65 2.44
N PRO A 109 -7.30 -12.36 3.10
CA PRO A 109 -7.67 -13.32 4.13
C PRO A 109 -8.61 -12.65 5.13
N ALA A 110 -9.61 -13.38 5.62
CA ALA A 110 -10.54 -12.85 6.60
C ALA A 110 -9.76 -12.22 7.75
N LEU A 111 -10.02 -10.93 8.02
CA LEU A 111 -9.45 -10.27 9.19
C LEU A 111 -9.90 -11.05 10.43
N PRO A 112 -9.01 -11.33 11.39
CA PRO A 112 -9.44 -11.90 12.66
C PRO A 112 -10.49 -10.98 13.28
N VAL A 113 -11.66 -11.54 13.60
CA VAL A 113 -12.66 -10.83 14.38
C VAL A 113 -12.05 -10.58 15.77
N GLN A 114 -11.92 -9.33 16.18
CA GLN A 114 -11.51 -9.05 17.56
C GLN A 114 -12.63 -9.49 18.52
N PRO A 115 -12.29 -10.07 19.68
CA PRO A 115 -13.27 -10.48 20.69
C PRO A 115 -14.04 -9.31 21.29
#